data_AF-A0A0D0QEI8-F1
#
_entry.id   AF-A0A0D0QEI8-F1
#
_cell.length_a   1.000
_cell.length_b   1.000
_cell.length_c   1.000
_cell.angle_alpha   90.00
_cell.angle_beta   90.00
_cell.angle_gamma   90.00
#
_symmetry.space_group_name_H-M   'P 1'
#
loop_
_entity.id
_entity.type
_entity.pdbx_description
1 polymer ?
#
loop_
_entity_poly.entity_id
_entity_poly.type
_entity_poly.pdbx_seq_one_letter_code
_entity_poly.pdbx_strand_id
1 'polypeptide(L)'
;MEAVVALAASTNPSEITTAAIAKHMHLTQGALFRHFPSKDAIWQAVMEWVAERLLTLIDRAATGTDSPLLAMRAMFLAHVEFVAEHPGVPRMMFGELQRSGATGAKQLVQTLISGYRARLRAKVEEGKAQGQLSPSLDTEAAVTLFIGSIQGLIMQSLLAGDVEQMRRDAPRVFTIYSRGIEARHDD
;
A
#
# COMPACT_ATOMS: atom_id res chain seq x y z
N MET A 1 7.87 -2.70 15.43
CA MET A 1 6.86 -2.71 14.35
C MET A 1 7.00 -3.94 13.46
N GLU A 2 8.17 -4.18 12.88
CA GLU A 2 8.46 -5.35 12.01
C GLU A 2 8.02 -6.69 12.61
N ALA A 3 8.29 -6.94 13.90
CA ALA A 3 7.83 -8.14 14.60
C ALA A 3 6.31 -8.39 14.49
N VAL A 4 5.49 -7.33 14.57
CA VAL A 4 4.03 -7.44 14.47
C VAL A 4 3.62 -7.74 13.03
N VAL A 5 4.27 -7.08 12.05
CA VAL A 5 4.05 -7.35 10.63
C VAL A 5 4.43 -8.78 10.28
N ALA A 6 5.55 -9.29 10.79
CA ALA A 6 5.99 -10.66 10.59
C ALA A 6 4.99 -11.67 11.18
N LEU A 7 4.50 -11.44 12.40
CA LEU A 7 3.45 -12.27 12.99
C LEU A 7 2.16 -12.25 12.17
N ALA A 8 1.76 -11.08 11.67
CA ALA A 8 0.59 -10.94 10.80
C ALA A 8 0.73 -11.62 9.44
N ALA A 9 1.95 -11.98 9.02
CA ALA A 9 2.17 -12.74 7.79
C ALA A 9 1.75 -14.22 7.90
N SER A 10 1.70 -14.77 9.12
CA SER A 10 1.37 -16.18 9.38
C SER A 10 0.19 -16.40 10.32
N THR A 11 -0.33 -15.35 10.93
CA THR A 11 -1.38 -15.42 11.95
C THR A 11 -2.44 -14.36 11.68
N ASN A 12 -3.71 -14.72 11.86
CA ASN A 12 -4.80 -13.77 11.71
C ASN A 12 -4.60 -12.58 12.68
N PRO A 13 -4.57 -11.32 12.21
CA PRO A 13 -4.31 -10.15 13.06
C PRO A 13 -5.22 -10.04 14.29
N SER A 14 -6.47 -10.54 14.21
CA SER A 14 -7.38 -10.57 15.35
C SER A 14 -6.89 -11.48 16.49
N GLU A 15 -6.24 -12.59 16.14
CA GLU A 15 -5.74 -13.63 17.06
C GLU A 15 -4.36 -13.30 17.66
N ILE A 16 -3.63 -12.33 17.11
CA ILE A 16 -2.32 -11.93 17.64
C ILE A 16 -2.49 -11.28 19.02
N THR A 17 -1.99 -11.93 20.07
CA THR A 17 -2.01 -11.40 21.44
C THR A 17 -0.76 -10.59 21.76
N THR A 18 -0.84 -9.68 22.73
CA THR A 18 0.34 -8.93 23.21
C THR A 18 1.40 -9.85 23.84
N ALA A 19 0.98 -10.98 24.43
CA ALA A 19 1.88 -12.03 24.89
C ALA A 19 2.63 -12.71 23.72
N ALA A 20 1.94 -13.00 22.61
CA ALA A 20 2.57 -13.55 21.41
C ALA A 20 3.59 -12.58 20.78
N ILE A 21 3.26 -11.29 20.75
CA ILE A 21 4.18 -10.23 20.28
C ILE A 21 5.41 -10.17 21.17
N ALA A 22 5.23 -10.08 22.49
CA ALA A 22 6.34 -10.04 23.43
C ALA A 22 7.25 -11.27 23.31
N LYS A 23 6.65 -12.47 23.21
CA LYS A 23 7.38 -13.73 22.98
C LYS A 23 8.19 -13.69 21.69
N HIS A 24 7.61 -13.22 20.58
CA HIS A 24 8.30 -13.12 19.28
C HIS A 24 9.47 -12.11 19.33
N MET A 25 9.35 -11.07 20.15
CA MET A 25 10.42 -10.09 20.37
C MET A 25 11.45 -10.52 21.43
N HIS A 26 11.30 -11.71 22.04
CA HIS A 26 12.10 -12.16 23.18
C HIS A 26 12.05 -11.21 24.39
N LEU A 27 10.87 -10.61 24.63
CA LEU A 27 10.59 -9.70 25.74
C LEU A 27 9.50 -10.26 26.66
N THR A 28 9.40 -9.69 27.86
CA THR A 28 8.22 -9.90 28.72
C THR A 28 7.06 -9.04 28.24
N GLN A 29 5.82 -9.49 28.47
CA GLN A 29 4.63 -8.70 28.16
C GLN A 29 4.61 -7.37 28.92
N GLY A 30 5.11 -7.35 30.16
CA GLY A 30 5.26 -6.12 30.95
C GLY A 30 6.25 -5.11 30.33
N ALA A 31 7.31 -5.58 29.66
CA ALA A 31 8.24 -4.70 28.95
C ALA A 31 7.57 -4.05 27.73
N LEU A 32 6.71 -4.78 27.02
CA LEU A 32 5.94 -4.24 25.89
C LEU A 32 4.97 -3.13 26.34
N PHE A 33 4.29 -3.33 27.48
CA PHE A 33 3.34 -2.36 28.02
C PHE A 33 3.97 -1.04 28.51
N ARG A 34 5.28 -1.02 28.78
CA ARG A 34 5.99 0.24 29.08
C ARG A 34 6.04 1.19 27.89
N HIS A 35 5.96 0.67 26.66
CA HIS A 35 6.00 1.46 25.43
C HIS A 35 4.63 1.63 24.80
N PHE A 36 3.78 0.62 24.91
CA PHE A 36 2.45 0.63 24.30
C PHE A 36 1.39 0.27 25.33
N PRO A 37 0.49 1.20 25.71
CA PRO A 37 -0.50 0.97 26.76
C PRO A 37 -1.56 -0.09 26.39
N SER A 38 -1.71 -0.41 25.09
CA SER A 38 -2.73 -1.36 24.61
C SER A 38 -2.33 -2.02 23.29
N LYS A 39 -3.04 -3.09 22.91
CA LYS A 39 -2.93 -3.69 21.56
C LYS A 39 -3.26 -2.67 20.47
N ASP A 40 -4.28 -1.83 20.68
CA ASP A 40 -4.66 -0.79 19.72
C ASP A 40 -3.54 0.25 19.53
N ALA A 41 -2.83 0.63 20.59
CA ALA A 41 -1.67 1.51 20.49
C ALA A 41 -0.53 0.88 19.67
N ILE A 42 -0.31 -0.43 19.81
CA ILE A 42 0.65 -1.16 18.95
C ILE A 42 0.19 -1.13 17.49
N TRP A 43 -1.10 -1.40 17.22
CA TRP A 43 -1.64 -1.44 15.85
C TRP A 43 -1.54 -0.07 15.19
N GLN A 44 -1.91 1.00 15.91
CA GLN A 44 -1.77 2.36 15.42
C GLN A 44 -0.32 2.68 15.06
N ALA A 45 0.63 2.38 15.95
CA ALA A 45 2.04 2.69 15.71
C ALA A 45 2.65 1.83 14.59
N VAL A 46 2.17 0.59 14.38
CA VAL A 46 2.55 -0.21 13.21
C VAL A 46 1.99 0.40 11.92
N MET A 47 0.72 0.82 11.92
CA MET A 47 0.10 1.43 10.73
C MET A 47 0.73 2.78 10.36
N GLU A 48 1.14 3.56 11.35
CA GLU A 48 1.91 4.80 11.17
C GLU A 48 3.25 4.50 10.49
N TRP A 49 4.01 3.54 11.03
CA TRP A 49 5.28 3.09 10.45
C TRP A 49 5.13 2.56 9.02
N VAL A 50 4.07 1.79 8.74
CA VAL A 50 3.76 1.31 7.38
C VAL A 50 3.48 2.49 6.44
N ALA A 51 2.65 3.44 6.88
CA ALA A 51 2.26 4.58 6.06
C ALA A 51 3.45 5.46 5.69
N GLU A 52 4.31 5.79 6.65
CA GLU A 52 5.53 6.57 6.43
C GLU A 52 6.47 5.89 5.43
N ARG A 53 6.71 4.59 5.60
CA ARG A 53 7.59 3.83 4.71
C ARG A 53 7.03 3.73 3.30
N LEU A 54 5.74 3.44 3.15
CA LEU A 54 5.13 3.34 1.84
C LEU A 54 5.15 4.69 1.12
N LEU A 55 4.76 5.79 1.77
CA LEU A 55 4.80 7.12 1.12
C LEU A 55 6.23 7.51 0.74
N THR A 56 7.21 7.28 1.62
CA THR A 56 8.62 7.53 1.33
C THR A 56 9.11 6.72 0.12
N LEU A 57 8.72 5.44 0.04
CA LEU A 57 9.08 4.57 -1.08
C LEU A 57 8.47 5.08 -2.39
N ILE A 58 7.20 5.46 -2.38
CA ILE A 58 6.50 6.00 -3.54
C ILE A 58 7.13 7.31 -4.01
N ASP A 59 7.48 8.20 -3.08
CA ASP A 59 8.15 9.46 -3.42
C ASP A 59 9.50 9.20 -4.08
N ARG A 60 10.30 8.29 -3.53
CA ARG A 60 11.59 7.90 -4.13
C ARG A 60 11.43 7.24 -5.50
N ALA A 61 10.43 6.36 -5.66
CA ALA A 61 10.16 5.70 -6.93
C ALA A 61 9.78 6.73 -8.02
N ALA A 62 9.20 7.86 -7.65
CA ALA A 62 8.80 8.91 -8.58
C ALA A 62 9.96 9.82 -9.05
N THR A 63 11.12 9.84 -8.38
CA THR A 63 12.22 10.80 -8.64
C THR A 63 13.26 10.34 -9.66
N GLY A 64 13.04 9.23 -10.36
CA GLY A 64 14.04 8.63 -11.28
C GLY A 64 13.88 8.96 -12.76
N THR A 65 12.88 9.77 -13.13
CA THR A 65 12.49 9.99 -14.53
C THR A 65 11.68 11.27 -14.69
N ASP A 66 11.89 11.98 -15.79
CA ASP A 66 11.09 13.16 -16.16
C ASP A 66 9.74 12.79 -16.78
N SER A 67 9.58 11.54 -17.23
CA SER A 67 8.29 11.02 -17.72
C SER A 67 7.35 10.67 -16.55
N PRO A 68 6.17 11.34 -16.43
CA PRO A 68 5.19 11.04 -15.40
C PRO A 68 4.62 9.63 -15.52
N LEU A 69 4.45 9.11 -16.74
CA LEU A 69 3.98 7.75 -16.95
C LEU A 69 4.99 6.70 -16.44
N LEU A 70 6.29 6.90 -16.72
CA LEU A 70 7.34 6.03 -16.16
C LEU A 70 7.45 6.16 -14.64
N ALA A 71 7.26 7.36 -14.09
CA ALA A 71 7.19 7.56 -12.64
C ALA A 71 6.02 6.79 -12.02
N MET A 72 4.82 6.88 -12.61
CA MET A 72 3.66 6.09 -12.19
C MET A 72 3.93 4.59 -12.25
N ARG A 73 4.62 4.11 -13.29
CA ARG A 73 5.04 2.70 -13.40
C ARG A 73 5.97 2.30 -12.24
N ALA A 74 6.98 3.12 -11.96
CA ALA A 74 7.92 2.86 -10.87
C ALA A 74 7.20 2.84 -9.51
N MET A 75 6.30 3.79 -9.27
CA MET A 75 5.45 3.84 -8.07
C MET A 75 4.58 2.58 -7.94
N PHE A 76 3.99 2.10 -9.04
CA PHE A 76 3.14 0.91 -9.05
C PHE A 76 3.92 -0.33 -8.64
N LEU A 77 5.06 -0.56 -9.28
CA LEU A 77 5.92 -1.72 -9.02
C LEU A 77 6.53 -1.66 -7.62
N ALA A 78 6.95 -0.49 -7.16
CA ALA A 78 7.49 -0.31 -5.81
C ALA A 78 6.45 -0.60 -4.72
N HIS A 79 5.18 -0.23 -4.92
CA HIS A 79 4.12 -0.58 -3.97
C HIS A 79 3.90 -2.10 -3.92
N VAL A 80 3.81 -2.76 -5.08
CA VAL A 80 3.64 -4.22 -5.15
C VAL A 80 4.80 -4.92 -4.46
N GLU A 81 6.04 -4.47 -4.73
CA GLU A 81 7.25 -4.96 -4.07
C GLU A 81 7.15 -4.85 -2.55
N PHE A 82 6.81 -3.66 -2.04
CA PHE A 82 6.68 -3.40 -0.61
C PHE A 82 5.69 -4.35 0.06
N VAL A 83 4.54 -4.60 -0.56
CA VAL A 83 3.53 -5.51 -0.02
C VAL A 83 4.01 -6.96 -0.07
N ALA A 84 4.72 -7.35 -1.13
CA ALA A 84 5.27 -8.68 -1.26
C ALA A 84 6.39 -8.96 -0.23
N GLU A 85 7.21 -7.97 0.11
CA GLU A 85 8.19 -8.03 1.20
C GLU A 85 7.53 -8.05 2.60
N HIS A 86 6.32 -7.48 2.71
CA HIS A 86 5.61 -7.32 3.99
C HIS A 86 4.18 -7.89 3.95
N PRO A 87 3.99 -9.21 3.73
CA PRO A 87 2.68 -9.81 3.49
C PRO A 87 1.73 -9.77 4.71
N GLY A 88 2.22 -9.41 5.90
CA GLY A 88 1.39 -9.13 7.06
C GLY A 88 0.67 -7.78 6.99
N VAL A 89 1.21 -6.79 6.27
CA VAL A 89 0.61 -5.46 6.12
C VAL A 89 -0.80 -5.51 5.53
N PRO A 90 -1.04 -6.14 4.36
CA PRO A 90 -2.39 -6.16 3.80
C PRO A 90 -3.37 -6.94 4.69
N ARG A 91 -2.92 -8.01 5.38
CA ARG A 91 -3.76 -8.73 6.34
C ARG A 91 -4.17 -7.86 7.52
N MET A 92 -3.22 -7.12 8.11
CA MET A 92 -3.52 -6.16 9.17
C MET A 92 -4.51 -5.09 8.71
N MET A 93 -4.29 -4.52 7.51
CA MET A 93 -5.14 -3.50 6.95
C MET A 93 -6.57 -4.01 6.71
N PHE A 94 -6.74 -5.19 6.10
CA PHE A 94 -8.06 -5.78 5.86
C PHE A 94 -8.78 -6.15 7.17
N GLY A 95 -8.05 -6.71 8.15
CA GLY A 95 -8.62 -6.99 9.46
C GLY A 95 -9.11 -5.72 10.18
N GLU A 96 -8.35 -4.63 10.07
CA GLU A 96 -8.72 -3.35 10.64
C GLU A 96 -9.95 -2.73 9.96
N LEU A 97 -10.09 -2.88 8.64
CA LEU A 97 -11.26 -2.41 7.89
C LEU A 97 -12.57 -3.11 8.30
N GLN A 98 -12.51 -4.35 8.81
CA GLN A 98 -13.68 -5.10 9.28
C GLN A 98 -14.18 -4.67 10.67
N ARG A 99 -13.36 -3.97 11.48
CA ARG A 99 -13.79 -3.51 12.81
C ARG A 99 -14.94 -2.51 12.68
N SER A 100 -15.90 -2.51 13.60
CA SER A 100 -16.93 -1.46 13.63
C SER A 100 -16.36 -0.15 14.21
N GLY A 101 -16.91 0.99 13.79
CA GLY A 101 -16.50 2.31 14.27
C GLY A 101 -15.18 2.85 13.69
N ALA A 102 -14.81 4.05 14.15
CA ALA A 102 -13.55 4.70 13.82
C ALA A 102 -12.47 4.25 14.82
N THR A 103 -11.28 3.97 14.30
CA THR A 103 -10.08 3.64 15.09
C THR A 103 -8.94 4.54 14.63
N GLY A 104 -7.92 4.74 15.48
CA GLY A 104 -6.73 5.48 15.08
C GLY A 104 -6.04 4.86 13.87
N ALA A 105 -6.00 3.54 13.79
CA ALA A 105 -5.46 2.82 12.64
C ALA A 105 -6.24 3.08 11.34
N LYS A 106 -7.59 3.11 11.36
CA LYS A 106 -8.39 3.48 10.19
C LYS A 106 -8.15 4.92 9.74
N GLN A 107 -8.04 5.86 10.68
CA GLN A 107 -7.72 7.25 10.36
C GLN A 107 -6.34 7.36 9.68
N LEU A 108 -5.35 6.61 10.16
CA LEU A 108 -4.03 6.54 9.51
C LEU A 108 -4.11 5.96 8.09
N VAL A 109 -4.90 4.91 7.86
CA VAL A 109 -5.13 4.35 6.51
C VAL A 109 -5.79 5.38 5.59
N GLN A 110 -6.77 6.14 6.08
CA GLN A 110 -7.41 7.22 5.31
C GLN A 110 -6.40 8.31 4.94
N THR A 111 -5.55 8.72 5.87
CA THR A 111 -4.48 9.71 5.63
C THR A 111 -3.46 9.17 4.61
N LEU A 112 -3.04 7.92 4.74
CA LEU A 112 -2.15 7.24 3.79
C LEU A 112 -2.73 7.25 2.37
N ILE A 113 -3.97 6.79 2.21
CA ILE A 113 -4.64 6.75 0.91
C ILE A 113 -4.76 8.16 0.32
N SER A 114 -5.13 9.14 1.13
CA SER A 114 -5.27 10.53 0.69
C SER A 114 -3.93 11.12 0.22
N GLY A 115 -2.86 10.89 0.97
CA GLY A 115 -1.51 11.33 0.62
C GLY A 115 -0.99 10.66 -0.66
N TYR A 116 -1.32 9.39 -0.87
CA TYR A 116 -0.95 8.68 -2.09
C TYR A 116 -1.76 9.16 -3.30
N ARG A 117 -3.08 9.36 -3.15
CA ARG A 117 -3.93 9.95 -4.20
C ARG A 117 -3.44 11.31 -4.65
N ALA A 118 -2.98 12.16 -3.72
CA ALA A 118 -2.43 13.47 -4.05
C ALA A 118 -1.19 13.37 -4.97
N ARG A 119 -0.28 12.44 -4.67
CA ARG A 119 0.92 12.19 -5.49
C ARG A 119 0.56 11.67 -6.89
N LEU A 120 -0.37 10.72 -6.97
CA LEU A 120 -0.83 10.19 -8.25
C LEU A 120 -1.56 11.26 -9.08
N ARG A 121 -2.40 12.09 -8.46
CA ARG A 121 -3.04 13.23 -9.14
C ARG A 121 -2.00 14.16 -9.75
N ALA A 122 -0.97 14.54 -9.00
CA ALA A 122 0.11 15.38 -9.52
C ALA A 122 0.77 14.74 -10.75
N LYS A 123 1.08 13.43 -10.72
CA LYS A 123 1.65 12.73 -11.88
C LYS A 123 0.71 12.61 -13.08
N VAL A 124 -0.59 12.45 -12.84
CA VAL A 124 -1.57 12.46 -13.94
C VAL A 124 -1.64 13.83 -14.59
N GLU A 125 -1.72 14.92 -13.81
CA GLU A 125 -1.76 16.28 -14.36
C GLU A 125 -0.45 16.67 -15.07
N GLU A 126 0.71 16.29 -14.53
CA GLU A 126 2.00 16.43 -15.22
C GLU A 126 2.00 15.66 -16.55
N GLY A 127 1.48 14.43 -16.56
CA GLY A 127 1.41 13.58 -17.75
C GLY A 127 0.51 14.17 -18.84
N LYS A 128 -0.61 14.80 -18.46
CA LYS A 128 -1.49 15.56 -19.37
C LYS A 128 -0.78 16.77 -19.94
N ALA A 129 -0.12 17.56 -19.10
CA ALA A 129 0.60 18.76 -19.52
C ALA A 129 1.76 18.46 -20.49
N GLN A 130 2.40 17.30 -20.32
CA GLN A 130 3.46 16.80 -21.22
C GLN A 130 2.92 16.04 -22.45
N GLY A 131 1.61 15.89 -22.61
CA GLY A 131 0.99 15.16 -23.72
C GLY A 131 1.19 13.65 -23.69
N GLN A 132 1.67 13.07 -22.58
CA GLN A 132 1.83 11.62 -22.41
C GLN A 132 0.50 10.93 -22.08
N LEU A 133 -0.38 11.63 -21.36
CA LEU A 133 -1.71 11.16 -20.99
C LEU A 133 -2.78 11.94 -21.76
N SER A 134 -3.92 11.30 -22.00
CA SER A 134 -5.03 11.95 -22.70
C SER A 134 -5.48 13.22 -21.96
N PRO A 135 -5.65 14.37 -22.65
CA PRO A 135 -6.13 15.60 -22.02
C PRO A 135 -7.56 15.47 -21.49
N SER A 136 -8.36 14.57 -22.06
CA SER A 136 -9.74 14.29 -21.62
C SER A 136 -9.84 13.22 -20.53
N LEU A 137 -8.71 12.67 -20.06
CA LEU A 137 -8.69 11.65 -19.02
C LEU A 137 -9.33 12.15 -17.72
N ASP A 138 -10.24 11.38 -17.13
CA ASP A 138 -10.71 11.61 -15.77
C ASP A 138 -9.61 11.22 -14.78
N THR A 139 -9.04 12.23 -14.12
CA THR A 139 -7.93 12.06 -13.18
C THR A 139 -8.32 11.24 -11.95
N GLU A 140 -9.50 11.46 -11.38
CA GLU A 140 -9.91 10.76 -10.16
C GLU A 140 -10.23 9.29 -10.45
N ALA A 141 -10.83 9.01 -11.62
CA ALA A 141 -11.03 7.64 -12.09
C ALA A 141 -9.69 6.94 -12.34
N ALA A 142 -8.74 7.60 -13.01
CA ALA A 142 -7.41 7.05 -13.28
C ALA A 142 -6.64 6.73 -11.98
N VAL A 143 -6.67 7.64 -10.99
CA VAL A 143 -6.06 7.43 -9.68
C VAL A 143 -6.75 6.29 -8.93
N THR A 144 -8.08 6.20 -9.00
CA THR A 144 -8.85 5.14 -8.36
C THR A 144 -8.54 3.77 -8.97
N LEU A 145 -8.46 3.67 -10.30
CA LEU A 145 -8.09 2.44 -10.99
C LEU A 145 -6.65 2.02 -10.70
N PHE A 146 -5.72 2.97 -10.58
CA PHE A 146 -4.33 2.68 -10.20
C PHE A 146 -4.26 1.97 -8.85
N ILE A 147 -4.87 2.57 -7.82
CA ILE A 147 -4.89 2.01 -6.45
C ILE A 147 -5.69 0.70 -6.43
N GLY A 148 -6.85 0.67 -7.09
CA GLY A 148 -7.72 -0.51 -7.16
C GLY A 148 -7.04 -1.70 -7.83
N SER A 149 -6.21 -1.47 -8.86
CA SER A 149 -5.43 -2.51 -9.52
C SER A 149 -4.43 -3.18 -8.57
N ILE A 150 -3.74 -2.39 -7.76
CA ILE A 150 -2.82 -2.91 -6.74
C ILE A 150 -3.60 -3.69 -5.67
N GLN A 151 -4.72 -3.14 -5.18
CA GLN A 151 -5.58 -3.84 -4.22
C GLN A 151 -6.13 -5.16 -4.76
N GLY A 152 -6.50 -5.21 -6.05
CA GLY A 152 -6.93 -6.42 -6.74
C GLY A 152 -5.84 -7.48 -6.79
N LEU A 153 -4.61 -7.10 -7.15
CA LEU A 153 -3.44 -7.99 -7.15
C LEU A 153 -3.16 -8.55 -5.76
N ILE A 154 -3.18 -7.70 -4.74
CA ILE A 154 -3.01 -8.11 -3.34
C ILE A 154 -4.09 -9.11 -2.95
N MET A 155 -5.36 -8.81 -3.22
CA MET A 155 -6.47 -9.69 -2.86
C MET A 155 -6.33 -11.07 -3.53
N GLN A 156 -6.01 -11.11 -4.83
CA GLN A 156 -5.82 -12.35 -5.58
C GLN A 156 -4.64 -13.18 -5.03
N SER A 157 -3.51 -12.55 -4.72
CA SER A 157 -2.35 -13.23 -4.14
C SER A 157 -2.65 -13.83 -2.76
N LEU A 158 -3.43 -13.13 -1.93
CA LEU A 158 -3.83 -13.61 -0.61
C LEU A 158 -4.80 -14.79 -0.70
N LEU A 159 -5.73 -14.75 -1.66
CA LEU A 159 -6.66 -15.84 -1.94
C LEU A 159 -5.94 -17.09 -2.49
N ALA A 160 -4.95 -16.90 -3.36
CA ALA A 160 -4.15 -17.98 -3.91
C ALA A 160 -3.12 -18.54 -2.91
N GLY A 161 -2.79 -17.79 -1.85
CA GLY A 161 -1.69 -18.12 -0.94
C GLY A 161 -0.30 -17.98 -1.59
N ASP A 162 -0.21 -17.26 -2.72
CA ASP A 162 1.02 -17.07 -3.49
C ASP A 162 1.31 -15.57 -3.64
N VAL A 163 2.17 -15.06 -2.76
CA VAL A 163 2.61 -13.65 -2.79
C VAL A 163 3.43 -13.37 -4.05
N GLU A 164 4.16 -14.34 -4.61
CA GLU A 164 4.94 -14.12 -5.82
C GLU A 164 4.05 -13.91 -7.06
N GLN A 165 2.79 -14.33 -7.01
CA GLN A 165 1.82 -14.06 -8.06
C GLN A 165 1.68 -12.56 -8.35
N MET A 166 1.57 -11.71 -7.32
CA MET A 166 1.37 -10.27 -7.54
C MET A 166 2.60 -9.64 -8.22
N ARG A 167 3.82 -10.10 -7.92
CA ARG A 167 5.06 -9.64 -8.57
C ARG A 167 5.07 -9.97 -10.05
N ARG A 168 4.66 -11.19 -10.41
CA ARG A 168 4.57 -11.63 -11.82
C ARG A 168 3.48 -10.88 -12.59
N ASP A 169 2.37 -10.55 -11.93
CA ASP A 169 1.20 -9.96 -12.58
C ASP A 169 1.30 -8.43 -12.70
N ALA A 170 1.97 -7.76 -11.76
CA ALA A 170 2.01 -6.31 -11.68
C ALA A 170 2.49 -5.59 -12.96
N PRO A 171 3.60 -6.00 -13.63
CA PRO A 171 4.01 -5.35 -14.88
C PRO A 171 2.96 -5.45 -15.99
N ARG A 172 2.24 -6.59 -16.06
CA ARG A 172 1.20 -6.85 -17.06
C ARG A 172 -0.04 -6.02 -16.79
N VAL A 173 -0.48 -5.97 -15.53
CA VAL A 173 -1.61 -5.14 -15.09
C VAL A 173 -1.34 -3.66 -15.34
N PHE A 174 -0.14 -3.16 -14.98
CA PHE A 174 0.22 -1.78 -15.25
C PHE A 174 0.23 -1.46 -16.75
N THR A 175 0.69 -2.39 -17.59
CA THR A 175 0.70 -2.22 -19.06
C THR A 175 -0.72 -2.06 -19.61
N ILE A 176 -1.71 -2.80 -19.08
CA ILE A 176 -3.11 -2.65 -19.48
C ILE A 176 -3.67 -1.31 -18.97
N TYR A 177 -3.37 -0.96 -17.72
CA TYR A 177 -3.74 0.32 -17.15
C TYR A 177 -3.20 1.51 -17.96
N SER A 178 -1.92 1.49 -18.36
CA SER A 178 -1.27 2.60 -19.07
C SER A 178 -1.91 2.85 -20.44
N ARG A 179 -2.21 1.79 -21.19
CA ARG A 179 -2.93 1.88 -22.47
C ARG A 179 -4.30 2.54 -22.36
N GLY A 180 -4.95 2.45 -21.20
CA GLY A 180 -6.25 3.08 -20.95
C GLY A 180 -6.17 4.58 -20.64
N ILE A 181 -4.98 5.11 -20.35
CA ILE A 181 -4.78 6.50 -19.91
C ILE A 181 -3.86 7.32 -20.82
N GLU A 182 -3.03 6.64 -21.62
CA GLU A 182 -2.12 7.25 -22.60
C GLU A 182 -2.89 8.10 -23.63
N ALA A 183 -2.25 9.15 -24.12
CA ALA A 183 -2.78 9.91 -25.24
C ALA A 183 -2.87 9.02 -26.48
N ARG A 184 -4.00 9.07 -27.19
CA ARG A 184 -4.08 8.43 -28.51
C ARG A 184 -3.29 9.29 -29.47
N HIS A 185 -2.28 8.70 -30.11
CA HIS A 185 -1.76 9.26 -31.34
C HIS A 185 -2.78 8.90 -32.41
N ASP A 186 -3.57 9.90 -32.82
CA ASP A 186 -4.38 9.77 -34.02
C ASP A 186 -3.39 9.73 -35.21
N ASP A 187 -3.27 8.55 -35.83
CA ASP A 187 -2.60 8.36 -37.13
C ASP A 187 -3.48 8.93 -38.27
#